data_AF-A0A948GNX7-F1
#
_entry.id   AF-A0A948GNX7-F1
#
_cell.length_a   1.000
_cell.length_b   1.000
_cell.length_c   1.000
_cell.angle_alpha   90.00
_cell.angle_beta   90.00
_cell.angle_gamma   90.00
#
_symmetry.space_group_name_H-M   'P 1'
#
loop_
_entity.id
_entity.type
_entity.pdbx_description
1 polymer ?
#
loop_
_entity_poly.entity_id
_entity_poly.type
_entity_poly.pdbx_seq_one_letter_code
_entity_poly.pdbx_strand_id
1 'polypeptide(L)'
;MSIPTSLDEASDSEDLQALFDTIAAGSPAPVPPPAPARDASGDNDDLQALFDSVVSQVAPVAGPAPVGAAAGESEDEIVFNRLGHIARQLHDSLRELGYDKVLEQTASQMPDARQRLNYIVEMTDKAASRVLNATDIAKPLQDDLLGRSEAMAQRWDKMFANQLSVDEFKALAADSRAYFTDAPGKLRTINEQTLEITMAQDFQDLTGQVIKKVIDMVQGLETQLLQTLIEAMPAGKKAEASEGLLNGPVINAAGRSDVVTNQEQVDELLESLGF
;
A
#
# COMPACT_ATOMS: atom_id res chain seq x y z
N MET A 1 20.62 -35.70 23.50
CA MET A 1 21.65 -34.65 23.70
C MET A 1 21.04 -33.39 23.11
N SER A 2 20.51 -32.54 23.98
CA SER A 2 19.68 -31.39 23.63
C SER A 2 20.56 -30.20 23.24
N ILE A 3 20.24 -29.54 22.13
CA ILE A 3 20.83 -28.26 21.71
C ILE A 3 19.96 -27.15 22.33
N PRO A 4 20.52 -26.16 23.04
CA PRO A 4 19.76 -25.05 23.59
C PRO A 4 19.62 -23.95 22.53
N THR A 5 18.39 -23.51 22.27
CA THR A 5 18.12 -22.27 21.53
C THR A 5 17.36 -21.34 22.47
N SER A 6 18.10 -20.56 23.25
CA SER A 6 17.56 -19.39 23.94
C SER A 6 18.34 -18.19 23.44
N LEU A 7 17.82 -17.55 22.39
CA LEU A 7 18.29 -16.27 21.87
C LEU A 7 17.08 -15.33 21.85
N ASP A 8 17.04 -14.48 22.87
CA ASP A 8 16.70 -13.05 22.82
C ASP A 8 15.43 -12.52 22.13
N GLU A 9 14.30 -13.23 22.18
CA GLU A 9 12.99 -12.62 21.80
C GLU A 9 12.57 -11.46 22.73
N ALA A 10 13.11 -11.37 23.95
CA ALA A 10 12.76 -10.32 24.90
C ALA A 10 13.49 -8.99 24.62
N SER A 11 14.73 -9.03 24.11
CA SER A 11 15.53 -7.83 23.86
C SER A 11 15.03 -7.05 22.63
N ASP A 12 14.65 -7.76 21.57
CA ASP A 12 14.13 -7.15 20.35
C ASP A 12 12.75 -6.48 20.57
N SER A 13 11.96 -6.96 21.54
CA SER A 13 10.68 -6.36 21.90
C SER A 13 10.83 -5.00 22.60
N GLU A 14 11.85 -4.83 23.44
CA GLU A 14 12.07 -3.56 24.16
C GLU A 14 12.62 -2.47 23.22
N ASP A 15 13.51 -2.83 22.30
CA ASP A 15 14.08 -1.90 21.32
C ASP A 15 13.03 -1.41 20.31
N LEU A 16 12.09 -2.28 19.91
CA LEU A 16 10.97 -1.89 19.07
C LEU A 16 9.98 -0.99 19.81
N GLN A 17 9.72 -1.25 21.09
CA GLN A 17 8.84 -0.40 21.90
C GLN A 17 9.44 1.01 22.10
N ALA A 18 10.77 1.10 22.29
CA ALA A 18 11.48 2.38 22.40
C ALA A 18 11.46 3.19 21.10
N LEU A 19 11.51 2.52 19.94
CA LEU A 19 11.36 3.16 18.63
C LEU A 19 9.93 3.70 18.42
N PHE A 20 8.90 2.96 18.84
CA PHE A 20 7.51 3.42 18.75
C PHE A 20 7.23 4.61 19.68
N ASP A 21 7.75 4.61 20.91
CA ASP A 21 7.60 5.76 21.82
C ASP A 21 8.35 7.00 21.32
N THR A 22 9.48 6.82 20.62
CA THR A 22 10.23 7.93 20.01
C THR A 22 9.48 8.57 18.84
N ILE A 23 8.71 7.78 18.07
CA ILE A 23 7.84 8.28 16.99
C ILE A 23 6.60 8.97 17.56
N ALA A 24 6.05 8.46 18.66
CA ALA A 24 4.91 9.07 19.35
C ALA A 24 5.27 10.39 20.06
N ALA A 25 6.53 10.57 20.47
CA ALA A 25 7.03 11.77 21.13
C ALA A 25 7.55 12.88 20.17
N GLY A 26 7.48 12.67 18.85
CA GLY A 26 7.90 13.63 17.82
C GLY A 26 7.03 14.88 17.77
N SER A 27 7.68 16.05 17.84
CA SER A 27 7.08 17.39 17.98
C SER A 27 5.99 17.76 16.95
N PRO A 28 5.04 18.65 17.31
CA PRO A 28 3.95 19.06 16.43
C PRO A 28 4.47 19.74 15.16
N ALA A 29 4.03 19.25 13.99
CA ALA A 29 4.25 19.89 12.71
C ALA A 29 3.64 21.31 12.70
N PRO A 30 4.30 22.32 12.08
CA PRO A 30 3.72 23.64 11.95
C PRO A 30 2.45 23.58 11.09
N VAL A 31 1.37 24.17 11.61
CA VAL A 31 0.07 24.28 10.92
C VAL A 31 0.28 25.03 9.61
N PRO A 32 -0.12 24.48 8.44
CA PRO A 32 -0.05 25.20 7.19
C PRO A 32 -1.05 26.39 7.23
N PRO A 33 -0.72 27.54 6.63
CA PRO A 33 -1.65 28.67 6.57
C PRO A 33 -2.93 28.27 5.82
N PRO A 34 -4.08 28.89 6.15
CA PRO A 34 -5.35 28.54 5.53
C PRO A 34 -5.31 28.81 4.02
N ALA A 35 -5.81 27.85 3.25
CA ALA A 35 -5.94 27.99 1.81
C ALA A 35 -6.87 29.17 1.48
N PRO A 36 -6.53 30.03 0.51
CA PRO A 36 -7.43 31.09 0.07
C PRO A 36 -8.69 30.48 -0.55
N ALA A 37 -9.84 31.08 -0.22
CA ALA A 37 -11.13 30.70 -0.75
C ALA A 37 -11.10 30.74 -2.29
N ARG A 38 -11.57 29.67 -2.92
CA ARG A 38 -11.74 29.60 -4.37
C ARG A 38 -12.96 30.42 -4.76
N ASP A 39 -12.74 31.64 -5.22
CA ASP A 39 -13.76 32.40 -5.93
C ASP A 39 -13.97 31.80 -7.32
N ALA A 40 -15.23 31.52 -7.63
CA ALA A 40 -15.68 30.99 -8.91
C ALA A 40 -15.72 32.11 -9.97
N SER A 41 -14.54 32.52 -10.43
CA SER A 41 -14.39 33.27 -11.68
C SER A 41 -13.03 32.94 -12.28
N GLY A 42 -13.05 32.15 -13.35
CA GLY A 42 -11.86 31.76 -14.08
C GLY A 42 -11.27 32.93 -14.85
N ASP A 43 -10.42 33.71 -14.20
CA ASP A 43 -9.42 34.51 -14.89
C ASP A 43 -8.12 34.48 -14.09
N ASN A 44 -7.05 34.12 -14.78
CA ASN A 44 -5.80 33.65 -14.22
C ASN A 44 -4.70 34.65 -14.56
N ASP A 45 -4.97 35.92 -14.24
CA ASP A 45 -4.09 37.06 -14.55
C ASP A 45 -2.71 36.90 -13.91
N ASP A 46 -2.62 36.23 -12.76
CA ASP A 46 -1.34 35.96 -12.09
C ASP A 46 -0.49 34.92 -12.83
N LEU A 47 -1.09 33.87 -13.40
CA LEU A 47 -0.34 32.92 -14.23
C LEU A 47 -0.03 33.50 -15.62
N GLN A 48 -0.87 34.40 -16.14
CA GLN A 48 -0.57 35.15 -17.37
C GLN A 48 0.64 36.07 -17.17
N ALA A 49 0.73 36.77 -16.03
CA ALA A 49 1.86 37.61 -15.67
C ALA A 49 3.15 36.81 -15.42
N LEU A 50 3.04 35.62 -14.84
CA LEU A 50 4.17 34.69 -14.70
C LEU A 50 4.64 34.16 -16.06
N PHE A 51 3.72 33.88 -16.99
CA PHE A 51 4.07 33.49 -18.36
C PHE A 51 4.78 34.63 -19.11
N ASP A 52 4.27 35.85 -19.04
CA ASP A 52 4.91 37.02 -19.65
C ASP A 52 6.27 37.33 -19.01
N SER A 53 6.44 37.10 -17.71
CA SER A 53 7.73 37.21 -17.03
C SER A 53 8.74 36.15 -17.50
N VAL A 54 8.29 34.95 -17.86
CA VAL A 54 9.16 33.89 -18.40
C VAL A 54 9.50 34.16 -19.85
N VAL A 55 8.54 34.64 -20.65
CA VAL A 55 8.75 35.02 -22.05
C VAL A 55 9.69 36.23 -22.17
N SER A 56 9.61 37.20 -21.26
CA SER A 56 10.51 38.36 -21.24
C SER A 56 11.91 38.06 -20.71
N GLN A 57 12.08 37.01 -19.89
CA GLN A 57 13.41 36.47 -19.54
C GLN A 57 14.05 35.68 -20.69
N VAL A 58 13.27 35.30 -21.71
CA VAL A 58 13.75 34.72 -22.98
C VAL A 58 13.66 35.77 -24.09
N ALA A 59 14.46 36.83 -23.99
CA ALA A 59 14.62 37.76 -25.11
C ALA A 59 15.18 36.99 -26.33
N PRO A 60 14.69 37.27 -27.56
CA PRO A 60 15.23 36.66 -28.76
C PRO A 60 16.65 37.19 -28.98
N VAL A 61 17.64 36.29 -28.96
CA VAL A 61 19.00 36.62 -29.38
C VAL A 61 18.93 37.00 -30.86
N ALA A 62 19.19 38.28 -31.13
CA ALA A 62 19.36 38.81 -32.47
C ALA A 62 20.42 37.98 -33.22
N GLY A 63 20.06 37.48 -34.41
CA GLY A 63 20.91 36.59 -35.19
C GLY A 63 22.24 37.26 -35.60
N PRO A 64 23.34 36.50 -35.71
CA PRO A 64 24.55 37.01 -36.31
C PRO A 64 24.44 36.99 -37.84
N ALA A 65 24.85 38.09 -38.47
CA ALA A 65 25.11 38.17 -39.92
C ALA A 65 26.26 37.22 -40.32
N PRO A 66 26.36 36.80 -41.60
CA PRO A 66 27.04 35.57 -41.97
C PRO A 66 28.56 35.76 -42.02
N VAL A 67 29.26 34.94 -41.24
CA VAL A 67 30.69 34.69 -41.40
C VAL A 67 30.91 33.21 -41.18
N GLY A 68 31.30 32.51 -42.24
CA GLY A 68 31.50 31.07 -42.23
C GLY A 68 32.70 30.68 -41.37
N ALA A 69 32.50 29.65 -40.54
CA ALA A 69 33.44 28.57 -40.22
C ALA A 69 32.74 27.64 -39.22
N ALA A 70 33.12 26.37 -39.22
CA ALA A 70 32.45 25.26 -38.56
C ALA A 70 32.41 25.30 -37.02
N ALA A 71 31.43 24.55 -36.48
CA ALA A 71 31.34 23.94 -35.15
C ALA A 71 31.13 24.87 -33.93
N GLY A 72 30.27 24.56 -32.95
CA GLY A 72 29.66 23.28 -32.61
C GLY A 72 28.17 23.43 -32.28
N GLU A 73 27.41 22.42 -32.69
CA GLU A 73 26.17 22.04 -32.02
C GLU A 73 26.47 22.00 -30.51
N SER A 74 25.64 22.65 -29.70
CA SER A 74 25.83 22.60 -28.25
C SER A 74 25.88 21.13 -27.80
N GLU A 75 26.81 20.77 -26.91
CA GLU A 75 27.01 19.35 -26.54
C GLU A 75 25.70 18.68 -26.10
N ASP A 76 24.83 19.44 -25.45
CA ASP A 76 23.46 19.02 -25.10
C ASP A 76 22.60 18.69 -26.33
N GLU A 77 22.67 19.48 -27.40
CA GLU A 77 21.92 19.27 -28.64
C GLU A 77 22.45 18.06 -29.43
N ILE A 78 23.76 17.80 -29.39
CA ILE A 78 24.36 16.56 -29.92
C ILE A 78 23.89 15.35 -29.11
N VAL A 79 23.91 15.45 -27.77
CA VAL A 79 23.48 14.36 -26.87
C VAL A 79 21.98 14.10 -27.02
N PHE A 80 21.13 15.13 -27.07
CA PHE A 80 19.69 15.00 -27.31
C PHE A 80 19.38 14.42 -28.69
N ASN A 81 20.08 14.84 -29.76
CA ASN A 81 19.91 14.26 -31.09
C ASN A 81 20.38 12.80 -31.14
N ARG A 82 21.50 12.46 -30.50
CA ARG A 82 22.01 11.10 -30.38
C ARG A 82 21.02 10.21 -29.63
N LEU A 83 20.51 10.68 -28.49
CA LEU A 83 19.51 9.98 -27.68
C LEU A 83 18.21 9.79 -28.45
N GLY A 84 17.76 10.81 -29.19
CA GLY A 84 16.60 10.72 -30.07
C GLY A 84 16.78 9.73 -31.22
N HIS A 85 18.00 9.64 -31.79
CA HIS A 85 18.32 8.65 -32.81
C HIS A 85 18.33 7.23 -32.27
N ILE A 86 18.93 7.02 -31.08
CA ILE A 86 18.95 5.72 -30.40
C ILE A 86 17.53 5.29 -30.00
N ALA A 87 16.72 6.21 -29.47
CA ALA A 87 15.33 5.93 -29.12
C ALA A 87 14.48 5.56 -30.35
N ARG A 88 14.68 6.23 -31.50
CA ARG A 88 14.03 5.85 -32.77
C ARG A 88 14.53 4.51 -33.29
N GLN A 89 15.84 4.25 -33.29
CA GLN A 89 16.36 2.94 -33.70
C GLN A 89 15.82 1.82 -32.81
N LEU A 90 15.74 2.03 -31.50
CA LEU A 90 15.14 1.07 -30.57
C LEU A 90 13.65 0.87 -30.89
N HIS A 91 12.90 1.96 -31.09
CA HIS A 91 11.48 1.90 -31.43
C HIS A 91 11.23 1.19 -32.76
N ASP A 92 12.00 1.54 -33.81
CA ASP A 92 11.91 0.92 -35.13
C ASP A 92 12.28 -0.57 -35.07
N SER A 93 13.32 -0.93 -34.29
CA SER A 93 13.70 -2.34 -34.08
C SER A 93 12.61 -3.11 -33.33
N LEU A 94 12.05 -2.55 -32.25
CA LEU A 94 10.93 -3.15 -31.50
C LEU A 94 9.69 -3.32 -32.38
N ARG A 95 9.43 -2.36 -33.27
CA ARG A 95 8.32 -2.40 -34.22
C ARG A 95 8.55 -3.44 -35.33
N GLU A 96 9.76 -3.53 -35.85
CA GLU A 96 10.13 -4.50 -36.90
C GLU A 96 10.11 -5.94 -36.36
N LEU A 97 10.43 -6.12 -35.08
CA LEU A 97 10.29 -7.39 -34.36
C LEU A 97 8.84 -7.70 -33.90
N GLY A 98 7.91 -6.74 -34.02
CA GLY A 98 6.49 -6.92 -33.67
C GLY A 98 6.15 -6.77 -32.19
N TYR A 99 7.06 -6.23 -31.36
CA TYR A 99 6.87 -6.04 -29.92
C TYR A 99 6.19 -4.73 -29.55
N ASP A 100 5.96 -3.79 -30.49
CA ASP A 100 5.28 -2.52 -30.20
C ASP A 100 3.88 -2.75 -29.60
N LYS A 101 3.11 -3.69 -30.16
CA LYS A 101 1.78 -4.08 -29.69
C LYS A 101 1.81 -4.76 -28.32
N VAL A 102 2.83 -5.57 -28.05
CA VAL A 102 2.97 -6.29 -26.77
C VAL A 102 3.27 -5.30 -25.65
N LEU A 103 4.19 -4.35 -25.91
CA LEU A 103 4.56 -3.32 -24.95
C LEU A 103 3.42 -2.31 -24.75
N GLU A 104 2.72 -1.93 -25.81
CA GLU A 104 1.53 -1.06 -25.75
C GLU A 104 0.38 -1.73 -24.97
N GLN A 105 0.11 -3.00 -25.24
CA GLN A 105 -0.91 -3.78 -24.54
C GLN A 105 -0.56 -3.98 -23.06
N THR A 106 0.72 -4.18 -22.75
CA THR A 106 1.25 -4.22 -21.38
C THR A 106 1.09 -2.87 -20.67
N ALA A 107 1.53 -1.78 -21.30
CA ALA A 107 1.43 -0.44 -20.72
C ALA A 107 -0.03 -0.04 -20.47
N SER A 108 -0.95 -0.48 -21.34
CA SER A 108 -2.39 -0.24 -21.18
C SER A 108 -3.02 -0.94 -19.97
N GLN A 109 -2.40 -2.01 -19.44
CA GLN A 109 -2.91 -2.79 -18.30
C GLN A 109 -2.49 -2.19 -16.94
N MET A 110 -1.37 -1.47 -16.87
CA MET A 110 -0.89 -0.86 -15.62
C MET A 110 -1.91 0.08 -14.95
N PRO A 111 -2.65 0.94 -15.68
CA PRO A 111 -3.72 1.74 -15.09
C PRO A 111 -4.84 0.91 -14.44
N ASP A 112 -5.22 -0.23 -15.04
CA ASP A 112 -6.25 -1.13 -14.48
C ASP A 112 -5.74 -1.80 -13.19
N ALA A 113 -4.49 -2.29 -13.17
CA ALA A 113 -3.87 -2.81 -11.95
C ALA A 113 -3.87 -1.77 -10.82
N ARG A 114 -3.50 -0.52 -11.12
CA ARG A 114 -3.50 0.56 -10.13
C ARG A 114 -4.91 0.85 -9.61
N GLN A 115 -5.92 0.89 -10.49
CA GLN A 115 -7.32 1.09 -10.07
C GLN A 115 -7.79 -0.04 -9.14
N ARG A 116 -7.43 -1.29 -9.46
CA ARG A 116 -7.73 -2.46 -8.62
C ARG A 116 -7.06 -2.39 -7.26
N LEU A 117 -5.78 -2.00 -7.20
CA LEU A 117 -5.07 -1.82 -5.93
C LEU A 117 -5.68 -0.68 -5.10
N ASN A 118 -6.07 0.42 -5.73
CA ASN A 118 -6.77 1.51 -5.03
C ASN A 118 -8.14 1.05 -4.48
N TYR A 119 -8.89 0.26 -5.26
CA TYR A 119 -10.14 -0.35 -4.80
C TYR A 119 -9.93 -1.24 -3.56
N ILE A 120 -8.84 -2.02 -3.54
CA ILE A 120 -8.45 -2.83 -2.38
C ILE A 120 -8.21 -1.94 -1.16
N VAL A 121 -7.47 -0.84 -1.31
CA VAL A 121 -7.20 0.09 -0.20
C VAL A 121 -8.49 0.69 0.35
N GLU A 122 -9.34 1.23 -0.51
CA GLU A 122 -10.62 1.85 -0.11
C GLU A 122 -11.51 0.87 0.66
N MET A 123 -11.64 -0.34 0.13
CA MET A 123 -12.52 -1.32 0.73
C MET A 123 -11.94 -1.93 2.02
N THR A 124 -10.60 -1.98 2.16
CA THR A 124 -9.93 -2.34 3.43
C THR A 124 -10.22 -1.31 4.50
N ASP A 125 -10.09 -0.04 4.16
CA ASP A 125 -10.36 1.08 5.08
C ASP A 125 -11.82 1.09 5.54
N LYS A 126 -12.76 0.85 4.61
CA LYS A 126 -14.18 0.74 4.91
C LYS A 126 -14.50 -0.43 5.84
N ALA A 127 -13.89 -1.59 5.60
CA ALA A 127 -14.08 -2.77 6.45
C ALA A 127 -13.53 -2.52 7.87
N ALA A 128 -12.30 -2.00 7.96
CA ALA A 128 -11.68 -1.65 9.23
C ALA A 128 -12.51 -0.64 10.03
N SER A 129 -12.97 0.43 9.37
CA SER A 129 -13.83 1.44 9.96
C SER A 129 -15.14 0.85 10.50
N ARG A 130 -15.78 -0.06 9.75
CA ARG A 130 -16.99 -0.76 10.21
C ARG A 130 -16.74 -1.61 11.46
N VAL A 131 -15.66 -2.39 11.46
CA VAL A 131 -15.30 -3.25 12.59
C VAL A 131 -14.99 -2.43 13.85
N LEU A 132 -14.23 -1.34 13.71
CA LEU A 132 -13.91 -0.44 14.81
C LEU A 132 -15.16 0.20 15.39
N ASN A 133 -16.02 0.77 14.55
CA ASN A 133 -17.27 1.39 14.99
C ASN A 133 -18.20 0.40 15.72
N ALA A 134 -18.34 -0.82 15.20
CA ALA A 134 -19.14 -1.85 15.84
C ALA A 134 -18.56 -2.26 17.20
N THR A 135 -17.23 -2.33 17.30
CA THR A 135 -16.52 -2.64 18.55
C THR A 135 -16.69 -1.53 19.58
N ASP A 136 -16.59 -0.27 19.17
CA ASP A 136 -16.77 0.91 20.04
C ASP A 136 -18.17 0.99 20.64
N ILE A 137 -19.18 0.44 19.95
CA ILE A 137 -20.55 0.34 20.45
C ILE A 137 -20.72 -0.90 21.34
N ALA A 138 -20.23 -2.06 20.92
CA ALA A 138 -20.46 -3.33 21.61
C ALA A 138 -19.73 -3.42 22.96
N LYS A 139 -18.48 -2.98 23.01
CA LYS A 139 -17.61 -3.12 24.19
C LYS A 139 -18.16 -2.45 25.46
N PRO A 140 -18.57 -1.16 25.46
CA PRO A 140 -19.10 -0.54 26.67
C PRO A 140 -20.41 -1.19 27.16
N LEU A 141 -21.23 -1.73 26.25
CA LEU A 141 -22.43 -2.47 26.62
C LEU A 141 -22.08 -3.81 27.30
N GLN A 142 -21.07 -4.50 26.80
CA GLN A 142 -20.57 -5.74 27.38
C GLN A 142 -19.97 -5.49 28.77
N ASP A 143 -19.16 -4.43 28.91
CA ASP A 143 -18.51 -4.04 30.16
C ASP A 143 -19.56 -3.66 31.23
N ASP A 144 -20.61 -2.91 30.86
CA ASP A 144 -21.72 -2.58 31.78
C ASP A 144 -22.47 -3.84 32.24
N LEU A 145 -22.80 -4.75 31.32
CA LEU A 145 -23.47 -6.01 31.67
C LEU A 145 -22.62 -6.85 32.63
N LEU A 146 -21.32 -6.99 32.35
CA LEU A 146 -20.39 -7.74 33.18
C LEU A 146 -20.26 -7.12 34.57
N GLY A 147 -19.97 -5.82 34.65
CA GLY A 147 -19.80 -5.11 35.92
C GLY A 147 -21.05 -5.16 36.80
N ARG A 148 -22.24 -5.00 36.21
CA ARG A 148 -23.50 -5.13 36.97
C ARG A 148 -23.76 -6.56 37.43
N SER A 149 -23.45 -7.55 36.58
CA SER A 149 -23.58 -8.97 36.93
C SER A 149 -22.69 -9.34 38.13
N GLU A 150 -21.42 -8.94 38.10
CA GLU A 150 -20.47 -9.19 39.19
C GLU A 150 -20.87 -8.48 40.48
N ALA A 151 -21.27 -7.21 40.40
CA ALA A 151 -21.72 -6.45 41.56
C ALA A 151 -22.97 -7.05 42.21
N MET A 152 -23.93 -7.53 41.42
CA MET A 152 -25.10 -8.23 41.95
C MET A 152 -24.73 -9.58 42.56
N ALA A 153 -23.85 -10.36 41.92
CA ALA A 153 -23.41 -11.66 42.43
C ALA A 153 -22.84 -11.51 43.85
N GLN A 154 -21.92 -10.56 44.07
CA GLN A 154 -21.35 -10.28 45.39
C GLN A 154 -22.42 -9.89 46.44
N ARG A 155 -23.45 -9.14 46.04
CA ARG A 155 -24.55 -8.75 46.93
C ARG A 155 -25.47 -9.92 47.25
N TRP A 156 -25.72 -10.81 46.29
CA TRP A 156 -26.46 -12.05 46.51
C TRP A 156 -25.70 -12.98 47.45
N ASP A 157 -24.38 -13.11 47.32
CA ASP A 157 -23.55 -13.91 48.24
C ASP A 157 -23.65 -13.38 49.69
N LYS A 158 -23.58 -12.07 49.88
CA LYS A 158 -23.79 -11.45 51.20
C LYS A 158 -25.18 -11.72 51.76
N MET A 159 -26.21 -11.73 50.91
CA MET A 159 -27.58 -12.09 51.32
C MET A 159 -27.63 -13.53 51.84
N PHE A 160 -27.08 -14.49 51.08
CA PHE A 160 -27.05 -15.90 51.49
C PHE A 160 -26.17 -16.17 52.72
N ALA A 161 -25.18 -15.31 52.97
CA ALA A 161 -24.38 -15.33 54.20
C ALA A 161 -25.08 -14.67 55.41
N ASN A 162 -26.33 -14.20 55.26
CA ASN A 162 -27.05 -13.40 56.27
C ASN A 162 -26.33 -12.10 56.68
N GLN A 163 -25.56 -11.51 55.76
CA GLN A 163 -24.77 -10.28 55.97
C GLN A 163 -25.43 -9.03 55.35
N LEU A 164 -26.71 -9.11 54.99
CA LEU A 164 -27.44 -8.04 54.32
C LEU A 164 -28.63 -7.58 55.18
N SER A 165 -28.84 -6.27 55.27
CA SER A 165 -30.03 -5.71 55.89
C SER A 165 -31.26 -5.85 54.99
N VAL A 166 -32.45 -5.68 55.58
CA VAL A 166 -33.73 -5.74 54.85
C VAL A 166 -33.82 -4.67 53.76
N ASP A 167 -33.29 -3.47 54.01
CA ASP A 167 -33.34 -2.38 53.03
C ASP A 167 -32.35 -2.60 51.89
N GLU A 168 -31.15 -3.11 52.18
CA GLU A 168 -30.19 -3.53 51.15
C GLU A 168 -30.73 -4.69 50.29
N PHE A 169 -31.51 -5.60 50.89
CA PHE A 169 -32.18 -6.69 50.17
C PHE A 169 -33.25 -6.15 49.22
N LYS A 170 -34.10 -5.21 49.66
CA LYS A 170 -35.09 -4.58 48.78
C LYS A 170 -34.41 -3.87 47.61
N ALA A 171 -33.31 -3.16 47.87
CA ALA A 171 -32.50 -2.54 46.81
C ALA A 171 -31.93 -3.60 45.85
N LEU A 172 -31.35 -4.69 46.35
CA LEU A 172 -30.82 -5.78 45.53
C LEU A 172 -31.90 -6.41 44.63
N ALA A 173 -33.09 -6.65 45.18
CA ALA A 173 -34.21 -7.20 44.42
C ALA A 173 -34.68 -6.23 43.32
N ALA A 174 -34.75 -4.94 43.61
CA ALA A 174 -35.08 -3.90 42.63
C ALA A 174 -34.02 -3.81 41.52
N ASP A 175 -32.74 -3.77 41.89
CA ASP A 175 -31.61 -3.70 40.95
C ASP A 175 -31.54 -4.94 40.06
N SER A 176 -31.77 -6.14 40.64
CA SER A 176 -31.81 -7.41 39.89
C SER A 176 -32.94 -7.40 38.87
N ARG A 177 -34.14 -6.95 39.27
CA ARG A 177 -35.28 -6.82 38.34
C ARG A 177 -34.98 -5.83 37.22
N ALA A 178 -34.39 -4.68 37.54
CA ALA A 178 -34.01 -3.68 36.54
C ALA A 178 -32.97 -4.23 35.56
N TYR A 179 -31.95 -4.95 36.06
CA TYR A 179 -30.97 -5.62 35.21
C TYR A 179 -31.60 -6.61 34.24
N PHE A 180 -32.46 -7.53 34.71
CA PHE A 180 -33.10 -8.51 33.83
C PHE A 180 -34.07 -7.89 32.82
N THR A 181 -34.56 -6.68 33.09
CA THR A 181 -35.41 -5.92 32.15
C THR A 181 -34.56 -5.24 31.06
N ASP A 182 -33.39 -4.70 31.41
CA ASP A 182 -32.50 -3.93 30.53
C ASP A 182 -31.55 -4.82 29.70
N ALA A 183 -31.04 -5.90 30.30
CA ALA A 183 -30.02 -6.76 29.71
C ALA A 183 -30.39 -7.33 28.33
N PRO A 184 -31.63 -7.79 28.05
CA PRO A 184 -32.01 -8.27 26.72
C PRO A 184 -31.87 -7.22 25.62
N GLY A 185 -32.10 -5.93 25.94
CA GLY A 185 -31.92 -4.82 24.99
C GLY A 185 -30.45 -4.66 24.61
N LYS A 186 -29.57 -4.58 25.61
CA LYS A 186 -28.12 -4.46 25.40
C LYS A 186 -27.53 -5.66 24.67
N LEU A 187 -27.94 -6.88 25.04
CA LEU A 187 -27.51 -8.10 24.37
C LEU A 187 -27.94 -8.15 22.90
N ARG A 188 -29.14 -7.63 22.57
CA ARG A 188 -29.58 -7.52 21.17
C ARG A 188 -28.69 -6.56 20.39
N THR A 189 -28.41 -5.38 20.94
CA THR A 189 -27.51 -4.41 20.30
C THR A 189 -26.09 -4.97 20.12
N ILE A 190 -25.53 -5.68 21.10
CA ILE A 190 -24.24 -6.37 20.98
C ILE A 190 -24.27 -7.41 19.85
N ASN A 191 -25.37 -8.16 19.73
CA ASN A 191 -25.53 -9.14 18.65
C ASN A 191 -25.57 -8.45 17.28
N GLU A 192 -26.32 -7.36 17.15
CA GLU A 192 -26.35 -6.54 15.93
C GLU A 192 -24.95 -6.04 15.54
N GLN A 193 -24.15 -5.58 16.50
CA GLN A 193 -22.77 -5.16 16.22
C GLN A 193 -21.87 -6.33 15.81
N THR A 194 -22.04 -7.50 16.43
CA THR A 194 -21.30 -8.71 16.03
C THR A 194 -21.65 -9.15 14.60
N LEU A 195 -22.92 -8.99 14.18
CA LEU A 195 -23.36 -9.23 12.82
C LEU A 195 -22.75 -8.21 11.84
N GLU A 196 -22.69 -6.94 12.21
CA GLU A 196 -22.00 -5.91 11.41
C GLU A 196 -20.51 -6.22 11.23
N ILE A 197 -19.82 -6.67 12.27
CA ILE A 197 -18.42 -7.14 12.17
C ILE A 197 -18.31 -8.29 11.18
N THR A 198 -19.23 -9.25 11.24
CA THR A 198 -19.24 -10.41 10.34
C THR A 198 -19.48 -9.97 8.89
N MET A 199 -20.44 -9.08 8.64
CA MET A 199 -20.70 -8.55 7.30
C MET A 199 -19.57 -7.67 6.75
N ALA A 200 -18.82 -6.99 7.62
CA ALA A 200 -17.64 -6.23 7.21
C ALA A 200 -16.53 -7.13 6.65
N GLN A 201 -16.54 -8.43 6.95
CA GLN A 201 -15.57 -9.41 6.44
C GLN A 201 -15.82 -9.81 4.98
N ASP A 202 -17.02 -9.58 4.42
CA ASP A 202 -17.32 -9.80 2.99
C ASP A 202 -16.36 -9.06 2.06
N PHE A 203 -15.70 -8.00 2.59
CA PHE A 203 -14.60 -7.36 1.90
C PHE A 203 -13.53 -8.36 1.46
N GLN A 204 -13.09 -9.27 2.34
CA GLN A 204 -11.96 -10.18 2.11
C GLN A 204 -12.14 -11.04 0.86
N ASP A 205 -13.35 -11.50 0.55
CA ASP A 205 -13.63 -12.27 -0.66
C ASP A 205 -13.45 -11.42 -1.93
N LEU A 206 -14.02 -10.20 -1.92
CA LEU A 206 -13.89 -9.24 -3.00
C LEU A 206 -12.42 -8.82 -3.21
N THR A 207 -11.68 -8.55 -2.13
CA THR A 207 -10.25 -8.23 -2.20
C THR A 207 -9.45 -9.38 -2.77
N GLY A 208 -9.71 -10.61 -2.31
CA GLY A 208 -8.98 -11.80 -2.75
C GLY A 208 -9.14 -12.03 -4.25
N GLN A 209 -10.34 -11.87 -4.78
CA GLN A 209 -10.59 -11.95 -6.22
C GLN A 209 -9.86 -10.86 -7.02
N VAL A 210 -9.82 -9.63 -6.49
CA VAL A 210 -9.14 -8.50 -7.14
C VAL A 210 -7.62 -8.69 -7.11
N ILE A 211 -7.06 -9.11 -5.98
CA ILE A 211 -5.63 -9.44 -5.81
C ILE A 211 -5.24 -10.52 -6.82
N LYS A 212 -6.03 -11.59 -6.93
CA LYS A 212 -5.76 -12.65 -7.91
C LYS A 212 -5.67 -12.12 -9.34
N LYS A 213 -6.60 -11.26 -9.75
CA LYS A 213 -6.55 -10.63 -11.08
C LYS A 213 -5.34 -9.72 -11.27
N VAL A 214 -4.93 -8.99 -10.24
CA VAL A 214 -3.71 -8.16 -10.30
C VAL A 214 -2.47 -9.05 -10.43
N ILE A 215 -2.39 -10.15 -9.68
CA ILE A 215 -1.31 -11.13 -9.79
C ILE A 215 -1.25 -11.72 -11.20
N ASP A 216 -2.38 -12.19 -11.74
CA ASP A 216 -2.45 -12.76 -13.09
C ASP A 216 -1.97 -11.75 -14.14
N MET A 217 -2.33 -10.47 -13.97
CA MET A 217 -1.91 -9.39 -14.86
C MET A 217 -0.40 -9.11 -14.76
N VAL A 218 0.15 -9.07 -13.54
CA VAL A 218 1.59 -8.87 -13.31
C VAL A 218 2.40 -10.04 -13.87
N GLN A 219 1.95 -11.28 -13.68
CA GLN A 219 2.59 -12.47 -14.26
C GLN A 219 2.57 -12.47 -15.80
N GLY A 220 1.45 -12.04 -16.38
CA GLY A 220 1.34 -11.87 -17.83
C GLY A 220 2.31 -10.82 -18.35
N LEU A 221 2.44 -9.71 -17.62
CA LEU A 221 3.37 -8.61 -17.92
C LEU A 221 4.83 -9.06 -17.83
N GLU A 222 5.18 -9.76 -16.75
CA GLU A 222 6.51 -10.35 -16.53
C GLU A 222 6.89 -11.30 -17.67
N THR A 223 5.98 -12.22 -18.05
CA THR A 223 6.21 -13.18 -19.14
C THR A 223 6.46 -12.48 -20.47
N GLN A 224 5.67 -11.44 -20.79
CA GLN A 224 5.81 -10.69 -22.04
C GLN A 224 7.12 -9.90 -22.11
N LEU A 225 7.53 -9.29 -21.01
CA LEU A 225 8.81 -8.57 -20.93
C LEU A 225 9.99 -9.54 -21.00
N LEU A 226 9.93 -10.68 -20.31
CA LEU A 226 10.96 -11.73 -20.39
C LEU A 226 11.10 -12.27 -21.80
N GLN A 227 10.00 -12.57 -22.48
CA GLN A 227 10.02 -13.05 -23.86
C GLN A 227 10.68 -12.02 -24.79
N THR A 228 10.30 -10.75 -24.65
CA THR A 228 10.88 -9.63 -25.42
C THR A 228 12.39 -9.51 -25.18
N LEU A 229 12.82 -9.61 -23.92
CA LEU A 229 14.24 -9.58 -23.56
C LEU A 229 15.00 -10.76 -24.17
N ILE A 230 14.49 -11.99 -24.05
CA ILE A 230 15.12 -13.19 -24.63
C ILE A 230 15.22 -13.07 -26.15
N GLU A 231 14.20 -12.55 -26.81
CA GLU A 231 14.18 -12.41 -28.27
C GLU A 231 15.11 -11.31 -28.78
N ALA A 232 15.29 -10.22 -28.01
CA ALA A 232 16.22 -9.13 -28.30
C ALA A 232 17.70 -9.46 -28.02
N MET A 233 18.00 -10.56 -27.31
CA MET A 233 19.39 -10.96 -27.06
C MET A 233 20.12 -11.44 -28.32
N PRO A 234 21.45 -11.25 -28.42
CA PRO A 234 22.28 -11.83 -29.48
C PRO A 234 22.27 -13.37 -29.42
N ALA A 235 22.31 -14.02 -30.60
CA ALA A 235 22.09 -15.47 -30.77
C ALA A 235 23.01 -16.37 -29.91
N GLY A 236 24.19 -15.88 -29.49
CA GLY A 236 25.11 -16.61 -28.61
C GLY A 236 24.65 -16.71 -27.14
N LYS A 237 23.79 -15.81 -26.66
CA LYS A 237 23.32 -15.75 -25.26
C LYS A 237 21.88 -16.26 -25.04
N LYS A 238 21.14 -16.54 -26.13
CA LYS A 238 19.75 -17.05 -26.05
C LYS A 238 19.62 -18.41 -25.36
N ALA A 239 20.62 -19.28 -25.52
CA ALA A 239 20.60 -20.63 -24.95
C ALA A 239 20.77 -20.63 -23.42
N GLU A 240 21.60 -19.75 -22.87
CA GLU A 240 21.88 -19.67 -21.42
C GLU A 240 20.72 -19.00 -20.64
N ALA A 241 20.10 -17.95 -21.20
CA ALA A 241 19.01 -17.25 -20.52
C ALA A 241 17.69 -18.03 -20.50
N SER A 242 17.47 -18.93 -21.46
CA SER A 242 16.24 -19.74 -21.55
C SER A 242 16.13 -20.78 -20.43
N GLU A 243 17.25 -21.21 -19.82
CA GLU A 243 17.23 -22.16 -18.69
C GLU A 243 17.02 -21.48 -17.34
N GLY A 244 17.47 -20.23 -17.15
CA GLY A 244 17.42 -19.52 -15.87
C GLY A 244 16.19 -18.65 -15.65
N LEU A 245 15.77 -17.88 -16.67
CA LEU A 245 14.76 -16.81 -16.54
C LEU A 245 13.31 -17.29 -16.68
N LEU A 246 13.08 -18.46 -17.26
CA LEU A 246 11.74 -19.05 -17.47
C LEU A 246 11.19 -19.76 -16.22
N ASN A 247 11.99 -19.86 -15.16
CA ASN A 247 11.54 -20.36 -13.88
C ASN A 247 10.83 -19.20 -13.15
N GLY A 248 9.49 -19.24 -13.09
CA GLY A 248 8.68 -18.25 -12.39
C GLY A 248 9.08 -18.03 -10.92
N PRO A 249 8.46 -17.06 -10.23
CA PRO A 249 8.90 -16.58 -8.91
C PRO A 249 9.17 -17.73 -7.94
N VAL A 250 10.41 -17.79 -7.46
CA VAL A 250 10.91 -18.90 -6.68
C VAL A 250 10.39 -18.76 -5.25
N ILE A 251 9.33 -19.51 -4.93
CA ILE A 251 8.70 -19.52 -3.59
C ILE A 251 9.66 -20.11 -2.53
N ASN A 252 10.71 -20.83 -2.95
CA ASN A 252 11.69 -21.40 -2.03
C ASN A 252 13.10 -21.44 -2.65
N ALA A 253 13.98 -20.57 -2.17
CA ALA A 253 15.38 -20.45 -2.63
C ALA A 253 16.33 -21.50 -1.99
N ALA A 254 15.85 -22.28 -1.02
CA ALA A 254 16.68 -23.26 -0.32
C ALA A 254 17.09 -24.41 -1.26
N GLY A 255 18.38 -24.44 -1.62
CA GLY A 255 19.00 -25.53 -2.39
C GLY A 255 19.06 -25.33 -3.90
N ARG A 256 18.71 -24.14 -4.41
CA ARG A 256 18.80 -23.77 -5.82
C ARG A 256 19.95 -22.78 -6.04
N SER A 257 20.88 -23.10 -6.94
CA SER A 257 22.05 -22.26 -7.29
C SER A 257 21.76 -21.25 -8.40
N ASP A 258 20.55 -21.28 -8.96
CA ASP A 258 20.07 -20.45 -10.06
C ASP A 258 19.15 -19.30 -9.58
N VAL A 259 19.12 -19.04 -8.28
CA VAL A 259 18.31 -17.96 -7.67
C VAL A 259 19.21 -16.78 -7.34
N VAL A 260 18.98 -15.68 -8.02
CA VAL A 260 19.62 -14.39 -7.75
C VAL A 260 18.98 -13.80 -6.49
N THR A 261 19.76 -13.68 -5.41
CA THR A 261 19.26 -13.26 -4.09
C THR A 261 19.80 -11.91 -3.62
N ASN A 262 20.76 -11.32 -4.34
CA ASN A 262 21.34 -10.02 -3.99
C ASN A 262 21.66 -9.17 -5.23
N GLN A 263 21.87 -7.86 -5.00
CA GLN A 263 22.12 -6.87 -6.04
C GLN A 263 23.44 -7.08 -6.80
N GLU A 264 24.48 -7.62 -6.15
CA GLU A 264 25.75 -7.94 -6.82
C GLU A 264 25.59 -9.06 -7.86
N GLN A 265 24.78 -10.08 -7.56
CA GLN A 265 24.46 -11.14 -8.54
C GLN A 265 23.57 -10.62 -9.66
N VAL A 266 22.72 -9.62 -9.40
CA VAL A 266 21.99 -8.91 -10.46
C VAL A 266 22.97 -8.16 -11.36
N ASP A 267 23.92 -7.43 -10.77
CA ASP A 267 24.92 -6.65 -11.51
C ASP A 267 25.86 -7.57 -12.32
N GLU A 268 26.28 -8.71 -11.77
CA GLU A 268 27.07 -9.73 -12.46
C GLU A 268 26.29 -10.40 -13.61
N LEU A 269 24.98 -10.62 -13.43
CA LEU A 269 24.11 -11.12 -14.48
C LEU A 269 23.95 -10.08 -15.61
N LEU A 270 23.80 -8.81 -15.28
CA LEU A 270 23.73 -7.70 -16.24
C LEU A 270 25.04 -7.56 -17.03
N GLU A 271 26.17 -7.62 -16.33
CA GLU A 271 27.52 -7.59 -16.93
C GLU A 271 27.72 -8.80 -17.86
N SER A 272 27.28 -10.00 -17.45
CA SER A 272 27.35 -11.21 -18.28
C SER A 272 26.49 -11.12 -19.54
N LEU A 273 25.39 -10.36 -19.51
CA LEU A 273 24.51 -10.09 -20.65
C LEU A 273 25.02 -8.94 -21.53
N GLY A 274 25.99 -8.16 -21.05
CA GLY A 274 26.66 -7.09 -21.79
C GLY A 274 26.03 -5.72 -21.57
N PHE A 275 25.37 -5.52 -20.42
CA PHE A 275 24.85 -4.25 -19.92
C PHE A 275 25.71 -3.72 -18.78
#